data_AF-A0A966D916-F1
#
_entry.id   AF-A0A966D916-F1
#
_cell.length_a   1.000
_cell.length_b   1.000
_cell.length_c   1.000
_cell.angle_alpha   90.00
_cell.angle_beta   90.00
_cell.angle_gamma   90.00
#
_symmetry.space_group_name_H-M   'P 1'
#
loop_
_entity.id
_entity.type
_entity.pdbx_description
1 polymer ?
#
loop_
_entity_poly.entity_id
_entity_poly.type
_entity_poly.pdbx_seq_one_letter_code
_entity_poly.pdbx_strand_id
1 'polypeptide(L)'
;MERKFYRWMLVPALLFLTAFIYYPVLRGAVMAFQNYNLFDLNQLRFNGFDNFKAVLTDPHIKFAQILFNTVVWLFGSLFFQFVLGFGLALLLKKPFAGRGIYTAFVFYGWALSGFAIGLTWAWLFNGQFGLVNDMLIRLGLLSQPIGFLSNPNL
;
A
#
# COMPACT_ATOMS: atom_id res chain seq x y z
N MET A 1 -42.44 -6.37 14.99
CA MET A 1 -42.21 -6.72 13.57
C MET A 1 -40.94 -6.08 13.00
N GLU A 2 -40.56 -4.87 13.42
CA GLU A 2 -39.43 -4.11 12.85
C GLU A 2 -38.06 -4.80 12.96
N ARG A 3 -37.73 -5.44 14.09
CA ARG A 3 -36.45 -6.16 14.25
C ARG A 3 -36.25 -7.33 13.28
N LYS A 4 -37.33 -7.93 12.77
CA LYS A 4 -37.25 -9.02 11.78
C LYS A 4 -36.95 -8.45 10.39
N PHE A 5 -37.57 -7.32 10.03
CA PHE A 5 -37.34 -6.61 8.77
C PHE A 5 -35.88 -6.12 8.64
N TYR A 6 -35.31 -5.52 9.68
CA TYR A 6 -33.90 -5.09 9.65
C TYR A 6 -32.92 -6.27 9.45
N ARG A 7 -33.22 -7.46 10.00
CA ARG A 7 -32.39 -8.65 9.79
C ARG A 7 -32.39 -9.09 8.34
N TRP A 8 -33.55 -9.16 7.69
CA TRP A 8 -33.65 -9.54 6.27
C TRP A 8 -32.94 -8.55 5.34
N MET A 9 -32.88 -7.26 5.69
CA MET A 9 -32.15 -6.25 4.93
C MET A 9 -30.63 -6.40 5.04
N LEU A 10 -30.13 -6.97 6.16
CA LEU A 10 -28.70 -7.23 6.37
C LEU A 10 -28.23 -8.55 5.76
N VAL A 11 -29.13 -9.52 5.53
CA VAL A 11 -28.80 -10.83 4.94
C VAL A 11 -28.02 -10.72 3.63
N PRO A 12 -28.43 -9.94 2.60
CA PRO A 12 -27.67 -9.86 1.37
C PRO A 12 -26.27 -9.27 1.58
N ALA A 13 -26.13 -8.22 2.39
CA ALA A 13 -24.82 -7.65 2.72
C ALA A 13 -23.92 -8.68 3.42
N LEU A 14 -24.45 -9.42 4.40
CA LEU A 14 -23.72 -10.47 5.10
C LEU A 14 -23.32 -11.62 4.19
N LEU A 15 -24.19 -12.04 3.27
CA LEU A 15 -23.88 -13.07 2.27
C LEU A 15 -22.73 -12.61 1.36
N PHE A 16 -22.78 -11.38 0.85
CA PHE A 16 -21.70 -10.82 0.03
C PHE A 16 -20.37 -10.73 0.81
N LEU A 17 -20.38 -10.19 2.02
CA LEU A 17 -19.18 -10.13 2.86
C LEU A 17 -18.62 -11.54 3.13
N THR A 18 -19.49 -12.51 3.41
CA THR A 18 -19.08 -13.90 3.68
C THR A 18 -18.45 -14.56 2.46
N ALA A 19 -19.11 -14.45 1.30
CA ALA A 19 -18.64 -15.09 0.07
C ALA A 19 -17.34 -14.48 -0.47
N PHE A 20 -17.19 -13.15 -0.39
CA PHE A 20 -16.09 -12.44 -1.07
C PHE A 20 -14.97 -11.96 -0.15
N ILE A 21 -15.19 -11.88 1.16
CA ILE A 21 -14.16 -11.46 2.12
C ILE A 21 -13.81 -12.62 3.05
N TYR A 22 -14.78 -13.13 3.80
CA TYR A 22 -14.48 -14.11 4.85
C TYR A 22 -14.06 -15.46 4.27
N TYR A 23 -14.72 -15.96 3.23
CA TYR A 23 -14.35 -17.22 2.58
C TYR A 23 -12.90 -17.22 2.05
N PRO A 24 -12.43 -16.27 1.23
CA PRO A 24 -11.05 -16.27 0.76
C PRO A 24 -10.02 -16.06 1.88
N VAL A 25 -10.34 -15.24 2.91
CA VAL A 25 -9.46 -15.07 4.07
C VAL A 25 -9.30 -16.38 4.83
N LEU A 26 -10.39 -17.10 5.10
CA LEU A 26 -10.34 -18.40 5.77
C LEU A 26 -9.62 -19.46 4.93
N ARG A 27 -9.85 -19.47 3.61
CA ARG A 27 -9.13 -20.38 2.71
C ARG A 27 -7.64 -20.08 2.66
N GLY A 28 -7.25 -18.80 2.57
CA GLY A 28 -5.85 -18.38 2.63
C GLY A 28 -5.20 -18.74 3.97
N ALA A 29 -5.93 -18.57 5.08
CA ALA A 29 -5.45 -18.98 6.39
C ALA A 29 -5.22 -20.49 6.46
N VAL A 30 -6.12 -21.32 5.93
CA VAL A 30 -5.91 -22.78 5.86
C VAL A 30 -4.73 -23.14 4.94
N MET A 31 -4.63 -22.48 3.78
CA MET A 31 -3.51 -22.67 2.84
C MET A 31 -2.16 -22.34 3.46
N ALA A 32 -2.10 -21.38 4.39
CA ALA A 32 -0.86 -21.05 5.10
C ALA A 32 -0.29 -22.22 5.93
N PHE A 33 -1.11 -23.21 6.30
CA PHE A 33 -0.70 -24.44 7.00
C PHE A 33 -0.67 -25.68 6.10
N GLN A 34 -0.78 -25.48 4.78
CA GLN A 34 -0.73 -26.53 3.78
C GLN A 34 0.46 -26.33 2.85
N ASN A 35 1.02 -27.43 2.36
CA ASN A 35 1.91 -27.39 1.20
C ASN A 35 1.04 -27.19 -0.05
N TYR A 36 0.73 -25.93 -0.36
CA TYR A 36 -0.12 -25.55 -1.48
C TYR A 36 0.74 -25.07 -2.65
N ASN A 37 0.92 -25.92 -3.66
CA ASN A 37 1.58 -25.56 -4.91
C ASN A 37 0.56 -25.56 -6.06
N LEU A 38 0.42 -24.40 -6.72
CA LEU A 38 -0.50 -24.22 -7.86
C LEU A 38 -0.15 -25.14 -9.04
N PHE A 39 1.12 -25.53 -9.18
CA PHE A 39 1.63 -26.37 -10.26
C PHE A 39 1.74 -27.85 -9.90
N ASP A 40 1.55 -28.21 -8.63
CA ASP A 40 1.54 -29.60 -8.16
C ASP A 40 0.48 -29.79 -7.05
N LEU A 41 -0.75 -30.06 -7.49
CA LEU A 41 -1.88 -30.29 -6.59
C LEU A 41 -1.88 -31.69 -5.96
N ASN A 42 -0.99 -32.60 -6.37
CA ASN A 42 -0.93 -33.97 -5.83
C ASN A 42 -0.29 -34.01 -4.44
N GLN A 43 0.43 -32.95 -4.05
CA GLN A 43 1.11 -32.84 -2.76
C GLN A 43 0.37 -31.97 -1.73
N LEU A 44 -0.91 -31.69 -1.97
CA LEU A 44 -1.78 -30.94 -1.05
C LEU A 44 -1.93 -31.66 0.29
N ARG A 45 -1.04 -31.34 1.22
CA ARG A 45 -0.99 -31.93 2.56
C ARG A 45 -0.81 -30.83 3.59
N PHE A 46 -1.36 -31.06 4.78
CA PHE A 46 -1.16 -30.17 5.91
C PHE A 46 0.28 -30.33 6.41
N ASN A 47 1.07 -29.27 6.35
CA ASN A 47 2.46 -29.23 6.81
C ASN A 47 2.62 -28.42 8.12
N GLY A 48 1.50 -28.06 8.75
CA GLY A 48 1.51 -27.35 10.02
C GLY A 48 2.23 -26.01 9.90
N PHE A 49 3.31 -25.82 10.67
CA PHE A 49 4.04 -24.55 10.74
C PHE A 49 5.27 -24.48 9.82
N ASP A 50 5.51 -25.46 8.97
CA ASP A 50 6.72 -25.53 8.15
C ASP A 50 6.86 -24.32 7.21
N ASN A 51 5.76 -23.82 6.66
CA ASN A 51 5.74 -22.60 5.83
C ASN A 51 6.25 -21.37 6.59
N PHE A 52 5.86 -21.21 7.86
CA PHE A 52 6.31 -20.09 8.70
C PHE A 52 7.78 -20.23 9.06
N LYS A 53 8.23 -21.45 9.39
CA LYS A 53 9.65 -21.72 9.67
C LYS A 53 10.51 -21.45 8.44
N ALA A 54 10.06 -21.85 7.26
CA ALA A 54 10.76 -21.56 6.01
C ALA A 54 10.96 -20.05 5.84
N VAL A 55 9.90 -19.24 5.95
CA VAL A 55 10.00 -17.77 5.81
C VAL A 55 10.93 -17.13 6.84
N LEU A 56 10.94 -17.63 8.08
CA LEU A 56 11.74 -17.04 9.17
C LEU A 56 13.21 -17.46 9.16
N THR A 57 13.53 -18.64 8.60
CA THR A 57 14.89 -19.21 8.63
C THR A 57 15.60 -19.18 7.29
N ASP A 58 14.88 -18.94 6.19
CA ASP A 58 15.47 -18.89 4.85
C ASP A 58 16.40 -17.67 4.72
N PRO A 59 17.71 -17.88 4.49
CA PRO A 59 18.68 -16.80 4.35
C PRO A 59 18.47 -15.93 3.11
N HIS A 60 17.75 -16.41 2.10
CA HIS A 60 17.40 -15.67 0.90
C HIS A 60 16.20 -14.74 1.13
N ILE A 61 15.24 -15.18 1.95
CA ILE A 61 14.07 -14.40 2.35
C ILE A 61 14.50 -13.54 3.53
N LYS A 62 15.04 -12.35 3.26
CA LYS A 62 15.48 -11.37 4.29
C LYS A 62 14.29 -10.80 5.07
N PHE A 63 13.53 -11.65 5.77
CA PHE A 63 12.24 -11.34 6.38
C PHE A 63 12.33 -10.20 7.39
N ALA A 64 13.37 -10.19 8.24
CA ALA A 64 13.60 -9.11 9.19
C ALA A 64 13.78 -7.74 8.50
N GLN A 65 14.47 -7.70 7.36
CA GLN A 65 14.66 -6.48 6.58
C GLN A 65 13.35 -6.04 5.90
N ILE A 66 12.59 -6.99 5.36
CA ILE A 66 11.26 -6.71 4.78
C ILE A 66 10.35 -6.09 5.85
N LEU A 67 10.28 -6.72 7.02
CA LEU A 67 9.47 -6.24 8.15
C LEU A 67 9.91 -4.85 8.59
N PHE A 68 11.22 -4.62 8.76
CA PHE A 68 11.75 -3.32 9.13
C PHE A 68 11.39 -2.24 8.10
N ASN A 69 11.59 -2.53 6.81
CA ASN A 69 11.23 -1.60 5.74
C ASN A 69 9.73 -1.29 5.73
N THR A 70 8.86 -2.29 5.93
CA THR A 70 7.41 -2.09 6.02
C THR A 70 7.03 -1.23 7.22
N VAL A 71 7.64 -1.46 8.38
CA VAL A 71 7.39 -0.67 9.59
C VAL A 71 7.85 0.78 9.39
N VAL A 72 9.07 0.99 8.90
CA VAL A 72 9.60 2.34 8.62
C VAL A 72 8.71 3.06 7.60
N TRP A 73 8.31 2.37 6.53
CA TRP A 73 7.42 2.92 5.52
C TRP A 73 6.05 3.28 6.09
N LEU A 74 5.44 2.41 6.90
CA LEU A 74 4.16 2.65 7.55
C LEU A 74 4.23 3.88 8.47
N PHE A 75 5.17 3.91 9.41
CA PHE A 75 5.28 5.02 10.35
C PHE A 75 5.64 6.33 9.65
N GLY A 76 6.59 6.30 8.71
CA GLY A 76 6.98 7.49 7.95
C GLY A 76 5.81 8.04 7.14
N SER A 77 5.17 7.21 6.32
CA SER A 77 4.05 7.65 5.48
C SER A 77 2.87 8.16 6.31
N LEU A 78 2.46 7.43 7.35
CA LEU A 78 1.35 7.83 8.21
C LEU A 78 1.64 9.12 8.97
N PHE A 79 2.87 9.28 9.48
CA PHE A 79 3.27 10.50 10.18
C PHE A 79 3.15 11.72 9.26
N PHE A 80 3.73 11.68 8.06
CA PHE A 80 3.65 12.81 7.13
C PHE A 80 2.22 13.04 6.62
N GLN A 81 1.46 11.99 6.31
CA GLN A 81 0.06 12.10 5.92
C GLN A 81 -0.79 12.77 7.00
N PHE A 82 -0.61 12.36 8.26
CA PHE A 82 -1.34 12.94 9.38
C PHE A 82 -0.92 14.40 9.63
N VAL A 83 0.38 14.69 9.73
CA VAL A 83 0.87 16.03 10.03
C VAL A 83 0.49 17.03 8.93
N LEU A 84 0.70 16.69 7.66
CA LEU A 84 0.37 17.56 6.54
C LEU A 84 -1.15 17.67 6.35
N GLY A 85 -1.88 16.55 6.42
CA GLY A 85 -3.33 16.54 6.28
C GLY A 85 -4.04 17.31 7.40
N PHE A 86 -3.61 17.12 8.64
CA PHE A 86 -4.13 17.84 9.79
C PHE A 86 -3.74 19.33 9.73
N GLY A 87 -2.50 19.65 9.34
CA GLY A 87 -2.07 21.03 9.12
C GLY A 87 -2.93 21.76 8.09
N LEU A 88 -3.18 21.14 6.93
CA LEU A 88 -4.08 21.66 5.91
C LEU A 88 -5.51 21.81 6.42
N ALA A 89 -6.02 20.83 7.18
CA ALA A 89 -7.36 20.90 7.78
C ALA A 89 -7.49 22.10 8.74
N LEU A 90 -6.47 22.39 9.54
CA LEU A 90 -6.45 23.55 10.43
C LEU A 90 -6.42 24.87 9.65
N LEU A 91 -5.61 24.96 8.59
CA LEU A 91 -5.55 26.14 7.71
C LEU A 91 -6.88 26.40 7.02
N LEU A 92 -7.56 25.34 6.57
CA LEU A 92 -8.86 25.41 5.90
C LEU A 92 -10.05 25.52 6.87
N LYS A 93 -9.82 25.50 8.19
CA LYS A 93 -10.90 25.54 9.20
C LYS A 93 -11.69 26.85 9.14
N LYS A 94 -11.01 27.98 9.05
CA LYS A 94 -11.65 29.31 9.02
C LYS A 94 -12.20 29.63 7.63
N PRO A 95 -13.33 30.35 7.50
CA PRO A 95 -13.78 30.84 6.20
C PRO A 95 -12.86 31.96 5.71
N PHE A 96 -12.43 31.88 4.45
CA PHE A 96 -11.67 32.92 3.76
C PHE A 96 -11.99 32.91 2.26
N ALA A 97 -11.72 34.00 1.56
CA ALA A 97 -12.01 34.13 0.13
C ALA A 97 -11.21 33.12 -0.69
N GLY A 98 -11.88 32.39 -1.59
CA GLY A 98 -11.24 31.36 -2.42
C GLY A 98 -11.04 30.00 -1.74
N ARG A 99 -11.47 29.79 -0.49
CA ARG A 99 -11.35 28.51 0.24
C ARG A 99 -11.80 27.28 -0.58
N GLY A 100 -12.87 27.40 -1.36
CA GLY A 100 -13.38 26.30 -2.20
C GLY A 100 -12.36 25.83 -3.24
N ILE A 101 -11.60 26.75 -3.84
CA ILE A 101 -10.57 26.45 -4.83
C ILE A 101 -9.40 25.71 -4.17
N TYR A 102 -8.91 26.20 -3.03
CA TYR A 102 -7.85 25.53 -2.27
C TYR A 102 -8.28 24.14 -1.81
N THR A 103 -9.51 24.01 -1.34
CA THR A 103 -10.09 22.71 -0.95
C THR A 103 -10.11 21.76 -2.15
N ALA A 104 -10.55 22.22 -3.32
CA ALA A 104 -10.56 21.41 -4.54
C ALA A 104 -9.16 20.92 -4.94
N PHE A 105 -8.14 21.78 -4.86
CA PHE A 105 -6.75 21.38 -5.14
C PHE A 105 -6.21 20.35 -4.15
N VAL A 106 -6.52 20.50 -2.86
CA VAL A 106 -6.10 19.52 -1.82
C VAL A 106 -6.71 18.14 -2.09
N PHE A 107 -7.98 18.08 -2.48
CA PHE A 107 -8.65 16.81 -2.79
C PHE A 107 -8.38 16.30 -4.21
N TYR A 108 -7.84 17.12 -5.11
CA TYR A 108 -7.56 16.74 -6.50
C TYR A 108 -6.64 15.51 -6.60
N GLY A 109 -5.58 15.47 -5.78
CA GLY A 109 -4.65 14.35 -5.77
C GLY A 109 -5.29 13.01 -5.38
N TRP A 110 -6.34 13.03 -4.55
CA TRP A 110 -7.08 11.82 -4.18
C TRP A 110 -7.98 11.29 -5.30
N ALA A 111 -8.35 12.13 -6.27
CA ALA A 111 -9.16 11.72 -7.41
C ALA A 111 -8.35 10.99 -8.51
N LEU A 112 -7.02 11.06 -8.45
CA LEU A 112 -6.14 10.38 -9.41
C LEU A 112 -6.06 8.88 -9.11
N SER A 113 -5.99 8.06 -10.16
CA SER A 113 -5.82 6.61 -10.00
C SER A 113 -4.43 6.31 -9.44
N GLY A 114 -4.34 5.33 -8.54
CA GLY A 114 -3.05 4.90 -7.96
C GLY A 114 -2.04 4.48 -9.03
N PHE A 115 -2.52 3.89 -10.14
CA PHE A 115 -1.68 3.53 -11.28
C PHE A 115 -1.07 4.76 -11.98
N ALA A 116 -1.87 5.80 -12.24
CA ALA A 116 -1.38 7.03 -12.86
C ALA A 116 -0.34 7.72 -11.97
N ILE A 117 -0.61 7.80 -10.65
CA ILE A 117 0.35 8.33 -9.67
C ILE A 117 1.66 7.55 -9.71
N GLY A 118 1.59 6.21 -9.73
CA GLY A 118 2.76 5.34 -9.82
C GLY A 118 3.59 5.59 -11.08
N LEU A 119 2.94 5.71 -12.24
CA LEU A 119 3.61 5.98 -13.51
C LEU A 119 4.28 7.37 -13.53
N THR A 120 3.60 8.39 -12.99
CA THR A 120 4.18 9.73 -12.87
C THR A 120 5.44 9.70 -12.02
N TRP A 121 5.42 9.07 -10.84
CA TRP A 121 6.60 8.94 -10.00
C TRP A 121 7.71 8.11 -10.66
N ALA A 122 7.37 7.01 -11.33
CA ALA A 122 8.34 6.18 -12.05
C ALA A 122 9.08 6.98 -13.15
N TRP A 123 8.36 7.85 -13.86
CA TRP A 123 8.95 8.75 -14.84
C TRP A 123 9.81 9.84 -14.19
N LEU A 124 9.31 10.48 -13.12
CA LEU A 124 10.06 11.52 -12.38
C LEU A 124 11.39 11.01 -11.83
N PHE A 125 11.40 9.78 -11.31
CA PHE A 125 12.58 9.12 -10.74
C PHE A 125 13.40 8.31 -11.76
N ASN A 126 13.12 8.47 -13.06
CA ASN A 126 13.88 7.78 -14.10
C ASN A 126 15.37 8.19 -14.05
N GLY A 127 16.26 7.19 -14.14
CA GLY A 127 17.70 7.38 -14.03
C GLY A 127 18.37 8.05 -15.22
N GLN A 128 17.72 8.09 -16.39
CA GLN A 128 18.30 8.62 -17.63
C GLN A 128 17.74 10.00 -17.99
N PHE A 129 16.44 10.21 -17.81
CA PHE A 129 15.74 11.44 -18.24
C PHE A 129 14.71 11.93 -17.21
N GLY A 130 14.79 11.46 -15.97
CA GLY A 130 13.86 11.86 -14.90
C GLY A 130 14.09 13.30 -14.45
N LEU A 131 12.98 14.03 -14.26
CA LEU A 131 12.99 15.42 -13.81
C LEU A 131 13.71 15.59 -12.46
N VAL A 132 13.59 14.61 -11.55
CA VAL A 132 14.23 14.69 -10.24
C VAL A 132 15.76 14.70 -10.36
N ASN A 133 16.33 13.85 -11.22
CA ASN A 133 17.77 13.84 -11.48
C ASN A 133 18.24 15.17 -12.08
N ASP A 134 17.54 15.70 -13.09
CA ASP A 134 17.88 16.99 -13.70
C ASP A 134 17.84 18.15 -12.69
N MET A 135 16.80 18.22 -11.86
CA MET A 135 16.69 19.25 -10.81
C MET A 135 17.82 19.14 -9.79
N LEU A 136 18.15 17.94 -9.33
CA LEU A 136 19.22 17.74 -8.34
C LEU A 136 20.61 18.07 -8.90
N ILE A 137 20.87 17.78 -10.18
CA ILE A 137 22.13 18.16 -10.85
C ILE A 137 22.23 19.67 -10.99
N ARG A 138 21.16 20.35 -11.42
CA ARG A 138 21.13 21.82 -11.55
C ARG A 138 21.31 22.54 -10.22
N LEU A 139 20.82 21.96 -9.13
CA LEU A 139 21.03 22.45 -7.77
C LEU A 139 22.45 22.15 -7.25
N GLY A 140 23.29 21.45 -8.01
CA GLY A 140 24.64 21.06 -7.61
C GLY A 140 24.69 19.96 -6.54
N LEU A 141 23.55 19.31 -6.25
CA LEU A 141 23.45 18.24 -5.25
C LEU A 141 23.91 16.88 -5.80
N LEU A 142 23.88 16.71 -7.12
CA LEU A 142 24.37 15.52 -7.82
C LEU A 142 25.32 15.91 -8.94
N SER A 143 26.42 15.17 -9.10
CA SER A 143 27.33 15.33 -10.24
C SER A 143 26.91 14.50 -11.45
N GLN A 144 26.12 13.45 -11.24
CA GLN A 144 25.64 12.53 -12.28
C GLN A 144 24.26 11.97 -11.91
N PRO A 145 23.44 11.57 -12.90
CA PRO A 145 22.14 10.95 -12.64
C PRO A 145 22.28 9.65 -11.84
N ILE A 146 21.37 9.42 -10.90
CA ILE A 146 21.30 8.19 -10.11
C ILE A 146 20.04 7.39 -10.43
N GLY A 147 20.19 6.06 -10.43
CA GLY A 147 19.10 5.11 -10.64
C GLY A 147 18.31 4.86 -9.36
N PHE A 148 17.46 5.81 -8.95
CA PHE A 148 16.64 5.71 -7.72
C PHE A 148 15.85 4.41 -7.61
N LEU A 149 15.33 3.89 -8.73
CA LEU A 149 14.50 2.69 -8.76
C LEU A 149 15.28 1.40 -9.07
N SER A 150 16.56 1.51 -9.45
CA SER A 150 17.38 0.36 -9.89
C SER A 150 18.51 0.01 -8.94
N ASN A 151 18.90 0.91 -8.04
CA ASN A 151 19.97 0.67 -7.07
C ASN A 151 19.40 0.38 -5.67
N PRO A 152 19.49 -0.87 -5.16
CA PRO A 152 18.96 -1.24 -3.85
C PRO A 152 19.80 -0.74 -2.65
N ASN A 153 20.95 -0.10 -2.91
CA ASN A 153 21.87 0.40 -1.88
C ASN A 153 21.82 1.93 -1.70
N LEU A 154 20.89 2.62 -2.38
CA LEU A 154 20.54 4.02 -2.14
C LEU A 154 19.46 4.11 -1.04
#